data_AF-A0A922VQS1-F1
#
_entry.id   AF-A0A922VQS1-F1
#
_cell.length_a   1.000
_cell.length_b   1.000
_cell.length_c   1.000
_cell.angle_alpha   90.00
_cell.angle_beta   90.00
_cell.angle_gamma   90.00
#
_symmetry.space_group_name_H-M   'P 1'
#
loop_
_entity.id
_entity.type
_entity.pdbx_description
1 polymer ?
#
loop_
_entity_poly.entity_id
_entity_poly.type
_entity_poly.pdbx_seq_one_letter_code
_entity_poly.pdbx_strand_id
1 'polypeptide(L)' 'MIHDNFAFHKTPEVKAWLERRPRFKLHFTPTSASWLNPVERFLAEIT' A
#
# COMPACT_ATOMS: atom_id res chain seq x y z
N MET A 1 -5.86 3.96 3.34
CA MET A 1 -4.72 3.10 3.73
C MET A 1 -3.55 3.45 2.83
N ILE A 2 -2.36 3.66 3.40
CA ILE A 2 -1.12 3.91 2.64
C ILE A 2 -0.51 2.55 2.29
N HIS A 3 -0.14 2.36 1.02
CA HIS A 3 0.51 1.14 0.53
C HIS A 3 1.70 1.52 -0.37
N ASP A 4 2.67 0.62 -0.46
CA ASP A 4 3.71 0.68 -1.47
C ASP A 4 3.16 0.35 -2.87
N ASN A 5 3.88 0.77 -3.91
CA ASN A 5 3.42 0.67 -5.29
C ASN A 5 3.60 -0.73 -5.91
N PHE A 6 3.68 -1.78 -5.08
CA PHE A 6 4.02 -3.13 -5.53
C PHE A 6 2.94 -3.75 -6.42
N ALA A 7 3.37 -4.49 -7.44
CA ALA A 7 2.49 -4.98 -8.51
C ALA A 7 1.36 -5.89 -8.01
N PHE A 8 1.60 -6.64 -6.93
CA PHE A 8 0.61 -7.55 -6.35
C PHE A 8 -0.59 -6.81 -5.74
N HIS A 9 -0.49 -5.53 -5.41
CA HIS A 9 -1.64 -4.74 -4.94
C HIS A 9 -2.59 -4.33 -6.07
N LYS A 10 -2.23 -4.59 -7.33
CA LYS A 10 -2.98 -4.15 -8.51
C LYS A 10 -3.55 -5.31 -9.33
N THR A 11 -3.50 -6.53 -8.80
CA THR A 11 -4.06 -7.69 -9.51
C THR A 11 -5.58 -7.57 -9.64
N PRO A 12 -6.19 -8.19 -10.67
CA PRO A 12 -7.63 -8.18 -10.85
C PRO A 12 -8.41 -8.67 -9.62
N GLU A 13 -7.88 -9.66 -8.91
CA GLU A 13 -8.49 -10.24 -7.70
C GLU A 13 -8.53 -9.22 -6.57
N VAL A 14 -7.45 -8.46 -6.36
CA VAL A 14 -7.37 -7.41 -5.34
C VAL A 14 -8.32 -6.27 -5.68
N LYS A 15 -8.38 -5.85 -6.95
CA LYS A 15 -9.32 -4.81 -7.40
C LYS A 15 -10.77 -5.21 -7.16
N ALA A 16 -11.15 -6.42 -7.59
CA ALA A 16 -12.50 -6.95 -7.38
C ALA A 16 -12.86 -7.07 -5.88
N TRP A 17 -11.87 -7.41 -5.03
CA TRP A 17 -12.07 -7.47 -3.58
C TRP A 17 -12.31 -6.09 -2.97
N LEU A 18 -11.61 -5.05 -3.46
CA LEU A 18 -11.72 -3.66 -3.01
C LEU A 18 -13.03 -3.00 -3.47
N GLU A 19 -13.47 -3.28 -4.69
CA GLU A 19 -14.76 -2.79 -5.23
C GLU A 19 -15.94 -3.25 -4.36
N ARG A 20 -15.88 -4.48 -3.84
CA ARG A 20 -16.88 -5.02 -2.90
C ARG A 20 -16.80 -4.41 -1.51
N ARG A 21 -15.76 -3.62 -1.20
CA ARG A 21 -15.46 -3.11 0.15
C ARG A 21 -15.08 -1.63 0.11
N PRO A 22 -16.05 -0.73 -0.09
CA PRO A 22 -15.80 0.71 -0.28
C PRO A 22 -15.21 1.42 0.95
N ARG A 23 -15.19 0.74 2.10
CA ARG A 23 -14.52 1.22 3.33
C ARG A 23 -13.00 1.36 3.14
N PHE A 24 -12.42 0.62 2.21
CA PHE A 24 -10.99 0.61 1.96
C PHE A 24 -10.65 1.47 0.75
N LYS A 25 -10.07 2.65 1.00
CA LYS A 25 -9.44 3.50 -0.03
C LYS A 25 -7.92 3.31 0.04
N LEU A 26 -7.32 2.84 -1.04
CA LEU A 26 -5.86 2.69 -1.15
C LEU A 26 -5.22 3.97 -1.69
N HIS A 27 -4.13 4.40 -1.07
CA HIS A 27 -3.24 5.44 -1.56
C HIS A 27 -1.85 4.82 -1.70
N PHE A 28 -1.28 4.91 -2.90
CA PHE A 28 0.03 4.33 -3.20
C PHE A 28 1.13 5.37 -3.05
N THR A 29 2.23 5.01 -2.39
CA THR A 29 3.43 5.85 -2.36
C THR A 29 4.06 5.90 -3.77
N PRO A 30 4.66 7.04 -4.16
CA PRO A 30 5.42 7.12 -5.41
C PRO A 30 6.57 6.12 -5.44
N THR A 31 7.01 5.75 -6.64
CA THR A 31 8.19 4.89 -6.83
C THR A 31 9.40 5.50 -6.10
N SER A 32 10.15 4.66 -5.38
CA SER A 32 11.32 5.05 -4.60
C SER A 32 11.04 6.01 -3.43
N ALA A 33 9.78 6.11 -2.96
CA ALA A 33 9.40 6.95 -1.82
C ALA A 33 9.06 6.13 -0.56
N SER A 34 9.95 5.20 -0.19
CA SER A 34 9.84 4.37 1.03
C SER A 34 9.68 5.18 2.33
N TRP A 35 10.33 6.35 2.40
CA TRP A 35 10.26 7.27 3.54
C TRP A 35 8.85 7.80 3.85
N LEU A 36 7.90 7.70 2.90
CA LEU A 36 6.50 8.04 3.11
C LEU A 36 5.66 6.87 3.66
N ASN A 37 6.19 5.65 3.70
CA ASN A 37 5.50 4.48 4.23
C ASN A 37 5.77 4.35 5.75
N PRO A 38 4.75 4.54 6.61
CA PRO A 38 4.93 4.45 8.07
C PRO A 38 5.39 3.08 8.56
N VAL A 39 5.03 2.00 7.84
CA VAL A 39 5.44 0.64 8.19
C VAL A 39 6.94 0.47 7.94
N GLU A 40 7.44 0.90 6.79
CA GLU A 40 8.87 0.85 6.47
C GLU A 40 9.68 1.74 7.41
N ARG A 41 9.16 2.93 7.74
CA ARG A 41 9.81 3.81 8.72
C ARG A 41 9.86 3.17 10.11
N PHE A 42 8.78 2.55 10.57
CA PHE A 42 8.78 1.85 11.85
C PHE A 42 9.80 0.71 11.88
N LEU A 43 9.86 -0.11 10.82
CA LEU A 43 10.83 -1.20 10.72
C LEU A 43 12.28 -0.70 10.73
N ALA A 44 12.55 0.47 10.14
CA ALA A 44 13.86 1.10 10.19
C ALA A 44 14.25 1.62 11.58
N GLU A 45 13.29 1.91 12.46
CA GLU A 45 13.55 2.37 13.84
C GLU A 45 13.81 1.19 14.81
N ILE A 46 13.40 -0.03 14.46
CA ILE A 46 13.52 -1.23 15.31
C ILE A 46 14.54 -2.27 14.80
N THR A 47 15.26 -1.95 13.73
CA THR A 47 16.34 -2.76 13.15
C THR A 47 17.66 -2.04 13.32
#